data_AF-A0A923DD39-F1
#
_entry.id   AF-A0A923DD39-F1
#
_cell.length_a   1.000
_cell.length_b   1.000
_cell.length_c   1.000
_cell.angle_alpha   90.00
_cell.angle_beta   90.00
_cell.angle_gamma   90.00
#
_symmetry.space_group_name_H-M   'P 1'
#
loop_
_entity.id
_entity.type
_entity.pdbx_description
1 polymer ?
#
loop_
_entity_poly.entity_id
_entity_poly.type
_entity_poly.pdbx_seq_one_letter_code
_entity_poly.pdbx_strand_id
1 'polypeptide(L)'
;MEEKALEQQVKELNSKMDLLLEYVNEQRLKTNQLEDLLADLQIVGKDVYKTTVEELDKRMVELDPDQLKGLGLRLLRNVGNINNFLETFESAADFLKDASPIANELIIDFTRHMQVMDEKGYFEFFREVGNVFDTIVTNFSADDVRSLADNVVIILNTVKSMTQPQMMNSMHNAISVYSSLDTTNVEPTSIWRMVRELNSPEMKKAMGIMLAFMKNLSTQKFQ
;
A
#
# COMPACT_ATOMS: atom_id res chain seq x y z
N MET A 1 60.32 19.35 -36.93
CA MET A 1 58.87 19.59 -37.18
C MET A 1 58.04 18.44 -36.62
N GLU A 2 58.47 17.18 -36.80
CA GLU A 2 57.81 15.99 -36.22
C GLU A 2 57.79 15.97 -34.69
N GLU A 3 58.85 16.41 -34.03
CA GLU A 3 58.96 16.40 -32.55
C GLU A 3 57.92 17.29 -31.86
N LYS A 4 57.66 18.49 -32.41
CA LYS A 4 56.58 19.38 -31.92
C LYS A 4 55.18 18.81 -32.16
N ALA A 5 54.98 18.09 -33.26
CA ALA A 5 53.69 17.46 -33.55
C ALA A 5 53.43 16.27 -32.60
N LEU A 6 54.48 15.53 -32.24
CA LEU A 6 54.45 14.46 -31.24
C LEU A 6 54.15 15.01 -29.83
N GLU A 7 54.83 16.08 -29.41
CA GLU A 7 54.54 16.72 -28.11
C GLU A 7 53.10 17.23 -28.02
N GLN A 8 52.57 17.76 -29.12
CA GLN A 8 51.21 18.28 -29.17
C GLN A 8 50.16 17.17 -29.12
N GLN A 9 50.42 16.04 -29.78
CA GLN A 9 49.57 14.83 -29.67
C GLN A 9 49.62 14.23 -28.26
N VAL A 10 50.79 14.15 -27.63
CA VAL A 10 50.92 13.66 -26.24
C VAL A 10 50.16 14.55 -25.27
N LYS A 11 50.19 15.87 -25.48
CA LYS A 11 49.47 16.82 -24.63
C LYS A 11 47.95 16.74 -24.80
N GLU A 12 47.46 16.55 -26.02
CA GLU A 12 46.05 16.25 -26.27
C GLU A 12 45.63 14.91 -25.67
N LEU A 13 46.49 13.89 -25.74
CA LEU A 13 46.21 12.57 -25.18
C LEU A 13 46.11 12.62 -23.65
N ASN A 14 47.02 13.35 -22.99
CA ASN A 14 46.96 13.56 -21.54
C ASN A 14 45.67 14.27 -21.11
N SER A 15 45.28 15.34 -21.83
CA SER A 15 44.03 16.05 -21.54
C SER A 15 42.79 15.16 -21.71
N LYS A 16 42.76 14.33 -22.76
CA LYS A 16 41.69 13.33 -22.95
C LYS A 16 41.71 12.25 -21.87
N MET A 17 42.88 11.85 -21.41
CA MET A 17 43.05 10.86 -20.36
C MET A 17 42.60 11.41 -18.99
N ASP A 18 42.87 12.68 -18.71
CA ASP A 18 42.39 13.36 -17.50
C ASP A 18 40.86 13.47 -17.50
N LEU A 19 40.24 13.81 -18.65
CA LEU A 19 38.78 13.82 -18.81
C LEU A 19 38.15 12.43 -18.62
N LEU A 20 38.78 11.38 -19.16
CA LEU A 20 38.31 10.01 -18.96
C LEU A 20 38.50 9.56 -17.51
N LEU A 21 39.59 9.96 -16.84
CA LEU A 21 39.83 9.65 -15.44
C LEU A 21 38.79 10.33 -14.54
N GLU A 22 38.43 11.59 -14.79
CA GLU A 22 37.37 12.32 -14.09
C GLU A 22 36.02 11.60 -14.24
N TYR A 23 35.65 11.26 -15.47
CA TYR A 23 34.40 10.56 -15.77
C TYR A 23 34.33 9.16 -15.13
N VAL A 24 35.45 8.42 -15.18
CA VAL A 24 35.57 7.10 -14.52
C VAL A 24 35.47 7.24 -13.00
N ASN A 25 35.98 8.32 -12.41
CA ASN A 25 35.90 8.56 -10.97
C ASN A 25 34.48 8.90 -10.53
N GLU A 26 33.76 9.76 -11.27
CA GLU A 26 32.33 10.01 -11.02
C GLU A 26 31.48 8.75 -11.17
N GLN A 27 31.75 7.94 -12.19
CA GLN A 27 31.03 6.69 -12.42
C GLN A 27 31.29 5.67 -11.29
N ARG A 28 32.51 5.63 -10.77
CA ARG A 28 32.87 4.82 -9.60
C ARG A 28 32.15 5.28 -8.33
N LEU A 29 32.01 6.59 -8.10
CA LEU A 29 31.27 7.13 -6.95
C LEU A 29 29.77 6.78 -7.00
N LYS A 30 29.14 6.87 -8.18
CA LYS A 30 27.75 6.42 -8.38
C LYS A 30 27.58 4.91 -8.16
N THR A 31 28.58 4.11 -8.54
CA THR A 31 28.59 2.66 -8.31
C THR A 31 28.67 2.34 -6.82
N ASN A 32 29.50 3.06 -6.05
CA ASN A 32 29.59 2.90 -4.60
C ASN A 32 28.28 3.26 -3.87
N GLN A 33 27.57 4.29 -4.32
CA GLN A 33 26.26 4.67 -3.74
C GLN A 33 25.18 3.61 -4.02
N LEU A 34 25.24 2.94 -5.17
CA LEU A 34 24.37 1.80 -5.47
C LEU A 34 24.73 0.58 -4.62
N GLU A 35 26.02 0.35 -4.34
CA GLU A 35 26.46 -0.73 -3.44
C GLU A 35 26.00 -0.51 -2.00
N ASP A 36 26.03 0.72 -1.49
CA ASP A 36 25.50 1.08 -0.16
C ASP A 36 23.97 0.92 -0.11
N LEU A 37 23.24 1.40 -1.12
CA LEU A 37 21.79 1.21 -1.22
C LEU A 37 21.42 -0.28 -1.32
N LEU A 38 22.23 -1.08 -2.02
CA LEU A 38 22.09 -2.53 -2.10
C LEU A 38 22.35 -3.20 -0.75
N ALA A 39 23.33 -2.73 0.02
CA ALA A 39 23.62 -3.22 1.36
C ALA A 39 22.46 -2.92 2.33
N ASP A 40 21.93 -1.70 2.29
CA ASP A 40 20.79 -1.28 3.12
C ASP A 40 19.51 -2.03 2.74
N LEU A 41 19.27 -2.24 1.44
CA LEU A 41 18.15 -3.06 0.95
C LEU A 41 18.30 -4.54 1.28
N GLN A 42 19.52 -5.08 1.42
CA GLN A 42 19.73 -6.45 1.89
C GLN A 42 19.35 -6.63 3.36
N ILE A 43 19.54 -5.59 4.19
CA ILE A 43 19.15 -5.61 5.61
C ILE A 43 17.62 -5.62 5.73
N VAL A 44 16.94 -4.67 5.07
CA VAL A 44 15.46 -4.57 5.11
C VAL A 44 14.78 -5.70 4.32
N GLY A 45 15.37 -6.12 3.21
CA GLY A 45 14.84 -7.17 2.33
C GLY A 45 14.83 -8.55 2.98
N LYS A 46 15.70 -8.83 3.96
CA LYS A 46 15.73 -10.11 4.69
C LYS A 46 14.48 -10.30 5.56
N ASP A 47 13.96 -9.23 6.14
CA ASP A 47 12.77 -9.25 6.99
C ASP A 47 11.47 -9.29 6.16
N VAL A 48 11.45 -8.58 5.03
CA VAL A 48 10.36 -8.67 4.04
C VAL A 48 10.32 -10.06 3.39
N TYR A 49 11.49 -10.64 3.07
CA TYR A 49 11.64 -11.99 2.50
C TYR A 49 11.03 -13.07 3.40
N LYS A 50 11.39 -13.07 4.69
CA LYS A 50 10.91 -14.09 5.62
C LYS A 50 9.39 -14.06 5.74
N THR A 51 8.83 -12.86 5.79
CA THR A 51 7.38 -12.61 5.91
C THR A 51 6.63 -12.98 4.63
N THR A 52 7.17 -12.62 3.46
CA THR A 52 6.54 -12.86 2.16
C THR A 52 6.58 -14.35 1.78
N VAL A 53 7.68 -15.06 2.07
CA VAL A 53 7.80 -16.51 1.81
C VAL A 53 6.87 -17.33 2.71
N GLU A 54 6.75 -17.00 4.00
CA GLU A 54 5.84 -17.68 4.93
C GLU A 54 4.34 -17.43 4.61
N GLU A 55 4.00 -16.30 3.97
CA GLU A 55 2.64 -15.97 3.55
C GLU A 55 2.25 -16.49 2.16
N LEU A 56 3.20 -16.58 1.23
CA LEU A 56 2.96 -17.05 -0.13
C LEU A 56 2.88 -18.58 -0.23
N ASP A 57 3.56 -19.31 0.66
CA ASP A 57 3.43 -20.77 0.81
C ASP A 57 1.98 -21.20 1.11
N LYS A 58 1.18 -20.29 1.70
CA LYS A 58 -0.25 -20.49 1.97
C LYS A 58 -1.17 -20.23 0.77
N ARG A 59 -0.66 -19.71 -0.36
CA ARG A 59 -1.49 -19.27 -1.48
C ARG A 59 -1.09 -19.82 -2.86
N MET A 60 -0.42 -20.98 -2.99
CA MET A 60 -0.13 -21.63 -4.29
C MET A 60 0.36 -20.67 -5.42
N VAL A 61 1.02 -19.57 -5.07
CA VAL A 61 1.66 -18.67 -6.03
C VAL A 61 3.15 -18.98 -5.89
N GLU A 62 3.70 -19.74 -6.84
CA GLU A 62 5.14 -20.02 -6.92
C GLU A 62 5.87 -18.73 -7.33
N LEU A 63 6.03 -17.82 -6.38
CA LEU A 63 7.00 -16.72 -6.50
C LEU A 63 8.34 -17.27 -6.02
N ASP A 64 9.15 -17.72 -6.97
CA ASP A 64 10.53 -18.12 -6.72
C ASP A 64 11.28 -16.92 -6.09
N PRO A 65 11.69 -17.02 -4.82
CA PRO A 65 12.32 -15.91 -4.11
C PRO A 65 13.63 -15.45 -4.76
N ASP A 66 14.33 -16.36 -5.44
CA ASP A 66 15.54 -16.03 -6.18
C ASP A 66 15.23 -15.22 -7.45
N GLN A 67 14.05 -15.43 -8.05
CA GLN A 67 13.58 -14.62 -9.18
C GLN A 67 13.14 -13.23 -8.76
N LEU A 68 12.43 -13.08 -7.63
CA LEU A 68 12.06 -11.76 -7.08
C LEU A 68 13.28 -10.95 -6.67
N LYS A 69 14.22 -11.56 -5.96
CA LYS A 69 15.52 -10.95 -5.63
C LYS A 69 16.29 -10.59 -6.89
N GLY A 70 16.31 -11.47 -7.89
CA GLY A 70 16.91 -11.23 -9.19
C GLY A 70 16.25 -10.06 -9.94
N LEU A 71 14.94 -9.89 -9.83
CA LEU A 71 14.19 -8.80 -10.46
C LEU A 71 14.44 -7.47 -9.75
N GLY A 72 14.46 -7.46 -8.42
CA GLY A 72 14.87 -6.29 -7.62
C GLY A 72 16.31 -5.87 -7.90
N LEU A 73 17.25 -6.82 -7.93
CA LEU A 73 18.65 -6.57 -8.31
C LEU A 73 18.78 -6.07 -9.75
N ARG A 74 18.00 -6.62 -10.69
CA ARG A 74 17.98 -6.15 -12.09
C ARG A 74 17.42 -4.73 -12.19
N LEU A 75 16.39 -4.38 -11.42
CA LEU A 75 15.86 -3.01 -11.38
C LEU A 75 16.91 -2.05 -10.82
N LEU A 76 17.50 -2.36 -9.66
CA LEU A 76 18.55 -1.54 -9.02
C LEU A 76 19.78 -1.38 -9.91
N ARG A 77 20.26 -2.46 -10.52
CA ARG A 77 21.38 -2.45 -11.46
C ARG A 77 21.06 -1.66 -12.74
N ASN A 78 19.79 -1.60 -13.13
CA ASN A 78 19.32 -0.81 -14.27
C ASN A 78 18.79 0.57 -13.88
N VAL A 79 18.94 1.04 -12.64
CA VAL A 79 18.52 2.40 -12.24
C VAL A 79 19.24 3.44 -13.11
N GLY A 80 20.50 3.22 -13.47
CA GLY A 80 21.19 4.07 -14.45
C GLY A 80 20.51 4.09 -15.82
N ASN A 81 20.03 2.94 -16.31
CA ASN A 81 19.28 2.86 -17.57
C ASN A 81 17.89 3.51 -17.46
N ILE A 82 17.25 3.42 -16.29
CA ILE A 82 15.97 4.10 -16.00
C ILE A 82 16.19 5.62 -15.97
N ASN A 83 17.27 6.09 -15.33
CA ASN A 83 17.63 7.50 -15.33
C ASN A 83 17.93 7.99 -16.75
N ASN A 84 18.72 7.24 -17.52
CA ASN A 84 18.96 7.56 -18.93
C ASN A 84 17.66 7.57 -19.75
N PHE A 85 16.71 6.67 -19.47
CA PHE A 85 15.39 6.67 -20.10
C PHE A 85 14.58 7.91 -19.72
N LEU A 86 14.63 8.35 -18.46
CA LEU A 86 13.98 9.57 -17.98
C LEU A 86 14.60 10.83 -18.60
N GLU A 87 15.93 10.89 -18.73
CA GLU A 87 16.64 11.96 -19.45
C GLU A 87 16.31 11.96 -20.95
N THR A 88 16.15 10.76 -21.54
CA THR A 88 15.69 10.62 -22.94
C THR A 88 14.22 11.02 -23.07
N PHE A 89 13.40 10.80 -22.05
CA PHE A 89 12.00 11.22 -21.99
C PHE A 89 11.88 12.75 -21.89
N GLU A 90 12.75 13.40 -21.13
CA GLU A 90 12.89 14.86 -21.09
C GLU A 90 13.30 15.40 -22.48
N SER A 91 14.28 14.76 -23.12
CA SER A 91 14.71 15.11 -24.48
C SER A 91 13.62 14.86 -25.55
N ALA A 92 12.81 13.82 -25.38
CA ALA A 92 11.65 13.54 -26.23
C ALA A 92 10.52 14.55 -26.00
N ALA A 93 10.32 15.01 -24.76
CA ALA A 93 9.39 16.07 -24.42
C ALA A 93 9.83 17.41 -25.02
N ASP A 94 11.14 17.73 -25.00
CA ASP A 94 11.71 18.90 -25.66
C ASP A 94 11.61 18.81 -27.19
N PHE A 95 11.85 17.63 -27.78
CA PHE A 95 11.64 17.39 -29.21
C PHE A 95 10.16 17.53 -29.62
N LEU A 96 9.21 17.08 -28.79
CA LEU A 96 7.77 17.29 -28.99
C LEU A 96 7.38 18.77 -28.92
N LYS A 97 8.06 19.54 -28.08
CA LYS A 97 7.88 21.00 -27.97
C LYS A 97 8.37 21.72 -29.22
N ASP A 98 9.46 21.25 -29.82
CA ASP A 98 10.05 21.81 -31.04
C ASP A 98 9.36 21.31 -32.33
N ALA A 99 8.73 20.12 -32.32
CA ALA A 99 7.94 19.56 -33.42
C ALA A 99 6.48 20.06 -33.43
N SER A 100 6.32 21.39 -33.34
CA SER A 100 5.03 22.10 -33.16
C SER A 100 3.85 21.66 -34.06
N PRO A 101 4.02 21.31 -35.36
CA PRO A 101 2.88 20.98 -36.23
C PRO A 101 2.27 19.58 -35.99
N ILE A 102 3.08 18.60 -35.58
CA ILE A 102 2.64 17.20 -35.34
C ILE A 102 2.28 17.00 -33.86
N ALA A 103 2.90 17.76 -32.96
CA ALA A 103 2.64 17.71 -31.53
C ALA A 103 1.24 18.24 -31.14
N ASN A 104 0.65 19.14 -31.93
CA ASN A 104 -0.66 19.71 -31.61
C ASN A 104 -1.74 18.65 -31.39
N GLU A 105 -1.80 17.61 -32.22
CA GLU A 105 -2.86 16.61 -32.12
C GLU A 105 -2.66 15.69 -30.90
N LEU A 106 -1.42 15.28 -30.63
CA LEU A 106 -1.06 14.51 -29.43
C LEU A 106 -1.26 15.31 -28.13
N ILE A 107 -0.88 16.59 -28.12
CA ILE A 107 -1.07 17.48 -26.96
C ILE A 107 -2.57 17.73 -26.73
N ILE A 108 -3.37 17.92 -27.79
CA ILE A 108 -4.82 18.10 -27.70
C ILE A 108 -5.49 16.84 -27.14
N ASP A 109 -5.13 15.65 -27.63
CA ASP A 109 -5.71 14.39 -27.14
C ASP A 109 -5.27 14.04 -25.72
N PHE A 110 -4.02 14.35 -25.35
CA PHE A 110 -3.54 14.23 -23.98
C PHE A 110 -4.28 15.19 -23.05
N THR A 111 -4.42 16.46 -23.45
CA THR A 111 -5.15 17.48 -22.67
C THR A 111 -6.62 17.08 -22.50
N ARG A 112 -7.26 16.56 -23.56
CA ARG A 112 -8.63 16.05 -23.48
C ARG A 112 -8.74 14.87 -22.51
N HIS A 113 -7.80 13.92 -22.55
CA HIS A 113 -7.79 12.80 -21.60
C HIS A 113 -7.60 13.28 -20.16
N MET A 114 -6.68 14.22 -19.93
CA MET A 114 -6.46 14.84 -18.63
C MET A 114 -7.71 15.56 -18.12
N GLN A 115 -8.39 16.30 -18.99
CA GLN A 115 -9.64 16.99 -18.65
C GLN A 115 -10.77 16.00 -18.34
N VAL A 116 -10.88 14.90 -19.08
CA VAL A 116 -11.84 13.82 -18.78
C VAL A 116 -11.53 13.14 -17.44
N MET A 117 -10.25 12.99 -17.09
CA MET A 117 -9.86 12.46 -15.77
C MET A 117 -10.20 13.46 -14.66
N ASP A 118 -10.04 14.75 -14.90
CA ASP A 118 -10.43 15.81 -13.96
C ASP A 118 -11.96 15.88 -13.78
N GLU A 119 -12.73 15.90 -14.88
CA GLU A 119 -14.21 15.86 -14.83
C GLU A 119 -14.75 14.62 -14.11
N LYS A 120 -14.08 13.48 -14.27
CA LYS A 120 -14.44 12.24 -13.56
C LYS A 120 -13.98 12.22 -12.11
N GLY A 121 -13.28 13.25 -11.64
CA GLY A 121 -12.84 13.39 -10.26
C GLY A 121 -11.62 12.54 -9.88
N TYR A 122 -10.84 12.04 -10.84
CA TYR A 122 -9.66 11.22 -10.53
C TYR A 122 -8.63 12.01 -9.72
N PHE A 123 -8.37 13.28 -10.07
CA PHE A 123 -7.42 14.11 -9.32
C PHE A 123 -7.89 14.41 -7.91
N GLU A 124 -9.18 14.65 -7.73
CA GLU A 124 -9.78 14.84 -6.41
C GLU A 124 -9.71 13.57 -5.57
N PHE A 125 -10.06 12.42 -6.16
CA PHE A 125 -9.91 11.12 -5.50
C PHE A 125 -8.47 10.84 -5.07
N PHE A 126 -7.48 11.06 -5.93
CA PHE A 126 -6.07 10.86 -5.56
C PHE A 126 -5.61 11.82 -4.46
N ARG A 127 -6.10 13.06 -4.48
CA ARG A 127 -5.83 14.04 -3.42
C ARG A 127 -6.40 13.57 -2.08
N GLU A 128 -7.64 13.11 -2.07
CA GLU A 128 -8.28 12.60 -0.86
C GLU A 128 -7.64 11.32 -0.35
N VAL A 129 -7.24 10.40 -1.24
CA VAL A 129 -6.44 9.23 -0.86
C VAL A 129 -5.12 9.67 -0.24
N GLY A 130 -4.45 10.68 -0.80
CA GLY A 130 -3.25 11.29 -0.21
C GLY A 130 -3.50 11.85 1.19
N ASN A 131 -4.59 12.59 1.39
CA ASN A 131 -4.99 13.13 2.70
C ASN A 131 -5.26 12.02 3.73
N VAL A 132 -5.88 10.93 3.30
CA VAL A 132 -6.11 9.74 4.14
C VAL A 132 -4.79 9.10 4.54
N PHE A 133 -3.86 8.91 3.59
CA PHE A 133 -2.52 8.40 3.89
C PHE A 133 -1.74 9.33 4.84
N ASP A 134 -1.78 10.64 4.62
CA ASP A 134 -1.14 11.64 5.48
C ASP A 134 -1.72 11.62 6.90
N THR A 135 -3.05 11.53 7.02
CA THR A 135 -3.75 11.36 8.29
C THR A 135 -3.34 10.06 8.97
N ILE A 136 -3.17 8.97 8.23
CA ILE A 136 -2.72 7.69 8.78
C ILE A 136 -1.27 7.82 9.27
N VAL A 137 -0.35 8.34 8.47
CA VAL A 137 1.06 8.48 8.85
C VAL A 137 1.26 9.46 10.02
N THR A 138 0.42 10.50 10.12
CA THR A 138 0.49 11.49 11.20
C THR A 138 -0.09 10.96 12.52
N ASN A 139 -1.14 10.12 12.46
CA ASN A 139 -1.83 9.63 13.67
C ASN A 139 -1.42 8.23 14.10
N PHE A 140 -0.77 7.45 13.23
CA PHE A 140 -0.31 6.11 13.51
C PHE A 140 1.21 6.07 13.43
N SER A 141 1.83 5.56 14.49
CA SER A 141 3.26 5.29 14.51
C SER A 141 3.61 4.13 13.57
N ALA A 142 4.90 3.98 13.26
CA ALA A 142 5.39 2.83 12.50
C ALA A 142 5.00 1.48 13.15
N ASP A 143 4.92 1.43 14.48
CA ASP A 143 4.50 0.24 15.23
C ASP A 143 2.99 -0.02 15.12
N ASP A 144 2.18 1.03 15.00
CA ASP A 144 0.74 0.89 14.76
C ASP A 144 0.46 0.37 13.35
N VAL A 145 1.20 0.86 12.34
CA VAL A 145 1.10 0.37 10.96
C VAL A 145 1.58 -1.08 10.85
N ARG A 146 2.63 -1.45 11.58
CA ARG A 146 3.11 -2.83 11.65
C ARG A 146 2.07 -3.74 12.32
N SER A 147 1.50 -3.31 13.44
CA SER A 147 0.41 -4.03 14.11
C SER A 147 -0.83 -4.17 13.23
N LEU A 148 -1.14 -3.15 12.43
CA LEU A 148 -2.21 -3.19 11.44
C LEU A 148 -1.91 -4.22 10.35
N ALA A 149 -0.70 -4.24 9.80
CA ALA A 149 -0.28 -5.21 8.80
C ALA A 149 -0.37 -6.64 9.35
N ASP A 150 0.12 -6.89 10.57
CA ASP A 150 0.08 -8.19 11.24
C ASP A 150 -1.37 -8.69 11.46
N ASN A 151 -2.31 -7.76 11.65
CA ASN A 151 -3.72 -8.06 11.91
C ASN A 151 -4.64 -7.80 10.71
N VAL A 152 -4.11 -7.43 9.54
CA VAL A 152 -4.93 -6.96 8.41
C VAL A 152 -5.90 -8.03 7.94
N VAL A 153 -5.47 -9.30 7.92
CA VAL A 153 -6.32 -10.44 7.54
C VAL A 153 -7.46 -10.64 8.55
N ILE A 154 -7.18 -10.51 9.85
CA ILE A 154 -8.19 -10.64 10.90
C ILE A 154 -9.19 -9.48 10.82
N ILE A 155 -8.70 -8.26 10.61
CA ILE A 155 -9.54 -7.06 10.45
C ILE A 155 -10.43 -7.22 9.21
N LEU A 156 -9.88 -7.59 8.05
CA LEU A 156 -10.65 -7.79 6.83
C LEU A 156 -11.67 -8.92 6.97
N ASN A 157 -11.32 -10.02 7.63
CA ASN A 157 -12.26 -11.10 7.92
C ASN A 157 -13.35 -10.67 8.91
N THR A 158 -13.02 -9.81 9.88
CA THR A 158 -13.99 -9.26 10.84
C THR A 158 -14.96 -8.33 10.14
N VAL A 159 -14.45 -7.39 9.34
CA VAL A 159 -15.27 -6.49 8.51
C VAL A 159 -16.15 -7.30 7.55
N LYS A 160 -15.59 -8.31 6.89
CA LYS A 160 -16.34 -9.24 6.03
C LYS A 160 -17.43 -9.97 6.82
N SER A 161 -17.14 -10.47 8.02
CA SER A 161 -18.12 -11.15 8.89
C SER A 161 -19.23 -10.21 9.36
N MET A 162 -18.89 -8.97 9.71
CA MET A 162 -19.86 -7.95 10.13
C MET A 162 -20.77 -7.49 8.97
N THR A 163 -20.21 -7.41 7.77
CA THR A 163 -20.95 -7.03 6.55
C THR A 163 -21.72 -8.20 5.92
N GLN A 164 -21.68 -9.40 6.51
CA GLN A 164 -22.52 -10.50 6.04
C GLN A 164 -24.02 -10.13 6.20
N PRO A 165 -24.88 -10.52 5.24
CA PRO A 165 -26.30 -10.16 5.25
C PRO A 165 -27.01 -10.49 6.57
N GLN A 166 -26.70 -11.64 7.18
CA GLN A 166 -27.30 -12.07 8.44
C GLN A 166 -26.97 -11.13 9.61
N MET A 167 -25.72 -10.68 9.71
CA MET A 167 -25.27 -9.78 10.78
C MET A 167 -25.82 -8.37 10.58
N MET A 168 -25.76 -7.85 9.35
CA MET A 168 -26.34 -6.55 8.99
C MET A 168 -27.84 -6.49 9.29
N ASN A 169 -28.59 -7.53 8.92
CA ASN A 169 -30.02 -7.60 9.22
C ASN A 169 -30.29 -7.66 10.73
N SER A 170 -29.48 -8.40 11.48
CA SER A 170 -29.60 -8.47 12.95
C SER A 170 -29.34 -7.12 13.60
N MET A 171 -28.31 -6.40 13.14
CA MET A 171 -27.99 -5.06 13.60
C MET A 171 -29.10 -4.06 13.27
N HIS A 172 -29.63 -4.11 12.04
CA HIS A 172 -30.76 -3.27 11.63
C HIS A 172 -32.01 -3.52 12.50
N ASN A 173 -32.35 -4.79 12.75
CA ASN A 173 -33.46 -5.14 13.62
C ASN A 173 -33.25 -4.66 15.06
N ALA A 174 -32.03 -4.78 15.61
CA ALA A 174 -31.72 -4.30 16.95
C ALA A 174 -31.86 -2.78 17.07
N ILE A 175 -31.37 -2.03 16.06
CA ILE A 175 -31.52 -0.57 16.00
C ILE A 175 -32.99 -0.17 15.88
N SER A 176 -33.75 -0.86 15.04
CA SER A 176 -35.19 -0.62 14.88
C SER A 176 -35.95 -0.84 16.19
N VAL A 177 -35.70 -1.95 16.89
CA VAL A 177 -36.29 -2.24 18.20
C VAL A 177 -35.91 -1.15 19.21
N TYR A 178 -34.63 -0.79 19.32
CA TYR A 178 -34.18 0.28 20.22
C TYR A 178 -34.87 1.62 19.94
N SER A 179 -34.99 2.01 18.67
CA SER A 179 -35.65 3.26 18.27
C SER A 179 -37.16 3.27 18.57
N SER A 180 -37.79 2.10 18.65
CA SER A 180 -39.21 1.94 18.96
C SER A 180 -39.53 1.90 20.45
N LEU A 181 -38.51 1.79 21.32
CA LEU A 181 -38.69 1.84 22.77
C LEU A 181 -38.77 3.30 23.20
N ASP A 182 -39.86 3.69 23.88
CA ASP A 182 -39.93 4.98 24.58
C ASP A 182 -39.05 4.91 25.84
N THR A 183 -37.75 5.13 25.65
CA THR A 183 -36.72 5.08 26.71
C THR A 183 -36.89 6.19 27.75
N THR A 184 -37.72 7.20 27.46
CA THR A 184 -37.99 8.33 28.34
C THR A 184 -39.12 8.08 29.34
N ASN A 185 -40.00 7.10 29.08
CA ASN A 185 -41.20 6.85 29.89
C ASN A 185 -41.37 5.35 30.22
N VAL A 186 -40.33 4.73 30.77
CA VAL A 186 -40.42 3.34 31.24
C VAL A 186 -41.13 3.30 32.59
N GLU A 187 -42.37 2.79 32.62
CA GLU A 187 -43.09 2.61 33.89
C GLU A 187 -42.37 1.60 34.80
N PRO A 188 -42.19 1.92 36.10
CA PRO A 188 -41.54 1.02 37.04
C PRO A 188 -42.34 -0.28 37.20
N THR A 189 -41.69 -1.41 36.93
CA THR A 189 -42.32 -2.72 36.98
C THR A 189 -42.31 -3.28 38.41
N SER A 190 -43.46 -3.77 38.89
CA SER A 190 -43.56 -4.44 40.20
C SER A 190 -42.75 -5.75 40.24
N ILE A 191 -42.13 -6.06 41.38
CA ILE A 191 -41.33 -7.29 41.61
C ILE A 191 -42.12 -8.56 41.23
N TRP A 192 -43.42 -8.61 41.55
CA TRP A 192 -44.25 -9.78 41.20
C TRP A 192 -44.47 -9.91 39.68
N ARG A 193 -44.68 -8.78 39.00
CA ARG A 193 -44.84 -8.72 37.55
C ARG A 193 -43.55 -9.13 36.85
N MET A 194 -42.41 -8.69 37.36
CA MET A 194 -41.09 -9.09 36.87
C MET A 194 -40.88 -10.62 36.98
N VAL A 195 -41.19 -11.23 38.13
CA VAL A 195 -41.08 -12.69 38.30
C VAL A 195 -42.00 -13.44 37.34
N ARG A 196 -43.22 -12.94 37.11
CA ARG A 196 -44.15 -13.50 36.13
C ARG A 196 -43.62 -13.39 34.69
N GLU A 197 -43.07 -12.23 34.33
CA GLU A 197 -42.47 -11.98 33.01
C GLU A 197 -41.23 -12.85 32.78
N LEU A 198 -40.41 -13.08 33.80
CA LEU A 198 -39.29 -14.03 33.74
C LEU A 198 -39.73 -15.47 33.46
N ASN A 199 -40.93 -15.85 33.90
CA ASN A 199 -41.51 -17.17 33.69
C ASN A 199 -42.24 -17.32 32.34
N SER A 200 -42.36 -16.23 31.56
CA SER A 200 -43.01 -16.26 30.25
C SER A 200 -42.31 -17.21 29.26
N PRO A 201 -43.04 -17.83 28.31
CA PRO A 201 -42.46 -18.68 27.28
C PRO A 201 -41.36 -17.98 26.47
N GLU A 202 -41.55 -16.70 26.16
CA GLU A 202 -40.64 -15.87 25.37
C GLU A 202 -39.33 -15.64 26.13
N MET A 203 -39.41 -15.23 27.40
CA MET A 203 -38.23 -15.00 28.23
C MET A 203 -37.45 -16.28 28.51
N LYS A 204 -38.14 -17.40 28.75
CA LYS A 204 -37.48 -18.71 28.88
C LYS A 204 -36.72 -19.11 27.61
N LYS A 205 -37.30 -18.86 26.44
CA LYS A 205 -36.64 -19.12 25.16
C LYS A 205 -35.41 -18.23 24.99
N ALA A 206 -35.52 -16.94 25.30
CA ALA A 206 -34.38 -15.99 25.25
C ALA A 206 -33.26 -16.39 26.22
N MET A 207 -33.59 -16.71 27.47
CA MET A 207 -32.63 -17.23 28.46
C MET A 207 -32.00 -18.55 27.99
N GLY A 208 -32.77 -19.45 27.37
CA GLY A 208 -32.25 -20.69 26.80
C GLY A 208 -31.21 -20.46 25.69
N ILE A 209 -31.47 -19.51 24.79
CA ILE A 209 -30.51 -19.10 23.74
C ILE A 209 -29.25 -18.51 24.38
N MET A 210 -29.41 -17.62 25.36
CA MET A 210 -28.28 -17.03 26.08
C MET A 210 -27.43 -18.09 26.81
N LEU A 211 -28.07 -19.05 27.47
CA LEU A 211 -27.39 -20.17 28.13
C LEU A 211 -26.63 -21.05 27.12
N ALA A 212 -27.25 -21.37 25.98
CA ALA A 212 -26.61 -22.15 24.92
C ALA A 212 -25.40 -21.39 24.34
N PHE A 213 -25.53 -20.09 24.12
CA PHE A 213 -24.45 -19.22 23.67
C PHE A 213 -23.28 -19.19 24.67
N MET A 214 -23.56 -18.96 25.97
CA MET A 214 -22.54 -18.97 27.02
C MET A 214 -21.83 -20.34 27.15
N LYS A 215 -22.58 -21.44 27.02
CA LYS A 215 -22.01 -22.80 27.03
C LYS A 215 -21.03 -22.99 25.87
N ASN A 216 -21.41 -22.56 24.67
CA ASN A 216 -20.54 -22.66 23.48
C ASN A 216 -19.30 -21.76 23.59
N LEU A 217 -19.45 -20.53 24.10
CA LEU A 217 -18.31 -19.65 24.36
C LEU A 217 -17.32 -20.22 25.37
N SER A 218 -17.83 -20.82 26.46
CA SER A 218 -16.96 -21.46 27.44
C SER A 218 -16.20 -22.65 26.84
N THR A 219 -16.82 -23.40 25.93
CA THR A 219 -16.19 -24.57 25.29
C THR A 219 -15.08 -24.16 24.31
N GLN A 220 -15.20 -23.00 23.66
CA GLN A 220 -14.18 -22.47 22.73
C GLN A 220 -12.96 -21.85 23.42
N LYS A 221 -13.06 -21.40 24.68
CA LYS A 221 -11.94 -20.76 25.40
C LYS A 221 -11.03 -21.74 26.17
N PHE A 222 -11.35 -23.04 26.20
CA PHE A 222 -10.60 -24.07 26.93
C PHE A 222 -9.99 -25.18 26.04
N GLN A 223 -9.80 -24.90 24.75
CA GLN A 223 -8.97 -25.68 23.82
C GLN A 223 -7.91 -24.74 23.22
#